data_AF-A0A7C2GYP0-F1
#
_entry.id   AF-A0A7C2GYP0-F1
#
_cell.length_a   1.000
_cell.length_b   1.000
_cell.length_c   1.000
_cell.angle_alpha   90.00
_cell.angle_beta   90.00
_cell.angle_gamma   90.00
#
_symmetry.space_group_name_H-M   'P 1'
#
loop_
_entity.id
_entity.type
_entity.pdbx_description
1 polymer ?
#
loop_
_entity_poly.entity_id
_entity_poly.type
_entity_poly.pdbx_seq_one_letter_code
_entity_poly.pdbx_strand_id
1 'polypeptide(L)'
;MDAYATEGLLHLLPGKGEPDVARRFLERCRDRFGTTHYQSMIGMLQGVETNKNVTVFSGDIKFTARCGKVRDLGDLFVDFVEYRWTYVASVAEAPLKCVTLYFKRNCVSFIDMWNIYRIGSEKIEVAEEDVIQMAMEKAQSAFFKVYAGNETWIEVKGFKVAGVSSTSLMFTNSPSSAEARDTDPLTLYPLWRVNLYFDRLYPGNIYGASVAIWADTGKVCEIQPLYIMGSTFDNEAVKSESFANSVDDKVVQITPSPEESFTTVTSRGISWLIVALLLTLGLWVLSIYCYRKRRLHDCFHGNVGKLTLAGALIAFLIALQVTTPVVKAGTYCVAFYGSRWNMVADEISYAKYVIDNGEIWFGYAGYTCYDLYGSLTQKEIILGYAPIFEEYFARVAMFYHGHGGMNMTYPQHRDFFDDDGHEPLSNQIWDYDVGQKALKKHFFVILWACRQGDHIGGPNGPLGVYGMPYAWHNPIDSGDCFIGFRDASMPLAQASEHNTLVKYGVWLLRFIYHATYNNLSVISALNRASYDHFGISFTDTELWRGFTASWPGIGNWTGKMEIYGNWYIHLY
;
A
#
# COMPACT_ATOMS: atom_id res chain seq x y z
N MET A 1 6.40 -22.48 13.17
CA MET A 1 5.25 -23.32 13.57
C MET A 1 4.80 -24.07 12.33
N ASP A 2 4.78 -25.40 12.37
CA ASP A 2 4.36 -26.24 11.25
C ASP A 2 2.86 -26.06 10.96
N ALA A 3 2.54 -25.54 9.77
CA ALA A 3 1.18 -25.41 9.27
C ALA A 3 0.49 -26.75 8.94
N TYR A 4 1.21 -27.87 8.99
CA TYR A 4 0.67 -29.21 8.72
C TYR A 4 -0.04 -29.86 9.90
N ALA A 5 0.01 -29.27 11.10
CA ALA A 5 -0.67 -29.83 12.27
C ALA A 5 -2.16 -29.44 12.38
N THR A 6 -2.67 -28.55 11.52
CA THR A 6 -4.04 -28.01 11.59
C THR A 6 -5.05 -28.74 10.69
N GLU A 7 -4.64 -29.40 9.61
CA GLU A 7 -5.57 -30.07 8.68
C GLU A 7 -6.37 -31.22 9.32
N GLY A 8 -5.76 -32.00 10.21
CA GLY A 8 -6.49 -33.02 10.98
C GLY A 8 -7.39 -32.48 12.10
N LEU A 9 -7.21 -31.22 12.49
CA LEU A 9 -7.90 -30.58 13.62
C LEU A 9 -9.13 -29.76 13.21
N LEU A 10 -9.16 -29.27 11.97
CA LEU A 10 -10.22 -28.38 11.47
C LEU A 10 -11.54 -29.09 11.13
N HIS A 11 -11.50 -30.37 10.72
CA HIS A 11 -12.70 -31.12 10.35
C HIS A 11 -13.60 -31.53 11.54
N LEU A 12 -13.17 -31.31 12.78
CA LEU A 12 -13.85 -31.79 13.99
C LEU A 12 -14.46 -30.68 14.87
N LEU A 13 -14.47 -29.43 14.41
CA LEU A 13 -15.04 -28.31 15.17
C LEU A 13 -16.27 -27.70 14.46
N PRO A 14 -17.41 -28.41 14.40
CA PRO A 14 -18.68 -27.78 14.03
C PRO A 14 -19.14 -26.91 15.20
N GLY A 15 -18.78 -25.64 15.19
CA GLY A 15 -19.22 -24.67 16.20
C GLY A 15 -18.82 -23.25 15.82
N LYS A 16 -19.75 -22.30 15.99
CA LYS A 16 -19.59 -20.88 15.62
C LYS A 16 -18.65 -20.11 16.57
N GLY A 17 -17.46 -20.65 16.83
CA GLY A 17 -16.50 -20.06 17.77
C GLY A 17 -17.00 -20.06 19.22
N GLU A 18 -17.67 -21.12 19.67
CA GLU A 18 -18.16 -21.20 21.04
C GLU A 18 -17.02 -21.30 22.07
N PRO A 19 -17.16 -20.75 23.29
CA PRO A 19 -16.13 -20.83 24.34
C PRO A 19 -15.69 -22.27 24.64
N ASP A 20 -16.60 -23.24 24.56
CA ASP A 20 -16.30 -24.66 24.73
C ASP A 20 -15.42 -25.24 23.62
N VAL A 21 -15.53 -24.70 22.40
CA VAL A 21 -14.64 -25.05 21.29
C VAL A 21 -13.25 -24.48 21.53
N ALA A 22 -13.15 -23.21 21.92
CA ALA A 22 -11.89 -22.57 22.28
C ALA A 22 -11.20 -23.28 23.45
N ARG A 23 -11.96 -23.66 24.49
CA ARG A 23 -11.48 -24.40 25.66
C ARG A 23 -10.86 -25.73 25.28
N ARG A 24 -11.60 -26.57 24.53
CA ARG A 24 -11.09 -27.87 24.06
C ARG A 24 -9.87 -27.72 23.16
N PHE A 25 -9.80 -26.65 22.38
CA PHE A 25 -8.61 -26.34 21.58
C PHE A 25 -7.40 -26.07 22.48
N LEU A 26 -7.54 -25.19 23.48
CA LEU A 26 -6.46 -24.86 24.42
C LEU A 26 -6.05 -26.05 25.30
N GLU A 27 -6.99 -26.92 25.69
CA GLU A 27 -6.67 -28.16 26.42
C GLU A 27 -5.73 -29.07 25.60
N ARG A 28 -6.01 -29.23 24.30
CA ARG A 28 -5.12 -29.98 23.40
C ARG A 28 -3.76 -29.30 23.23
N CYS A 29 -3.72 -27.97 23.15
CA CYS A 29 -2.45 -27.23 23.12
C CYS A 29 -1.65 -27.45 24.41
N ARG A 30 -2.30 -27.38 25.57
CA ARG A 30 -1.69 -27.68 26.87
C ARG A 30 -1.13 -29.10 26.92
N ASP A 31 -1.93 -30.09 26.54
CA ASP A 31 -1.51 -31.49 26.60
C ASP A 31 -0.35 -31.78 25.63
N ARG A 32 -0.30 -31.08 24.49
CA ARG A 32 0.76 -31.23 23.48
C ARG A 32 2.05 -30.48 23.82
N PHE A 33 1.95 -29.25 24.31
CA PHE A 33 3.11 -28.36 24.51
C PHE A 33 3.58 -28.31 25.96
N GLY A 34 2.78 -28.78 26.91
CA GLY A 34 3.12 -28.82 28.34
C GLY A 34 3.28 -27.43 28.99
N THR A 35 2.75 -26.37 28.38
CA THR A 35 2.89 -25.00 28.88
C THR A 35 1.79 -24.66 29.89
N THR A 36 2.17 -24.03 31.00
CA THR A 36 1.27 -23.74 32.12
C THR A 36 0.29 -22.60 31.84
N HIS A 37 0.65 -21.65 30.95
CA HIS A 37 -0.19 -20.47 30.67
C HIS A 37 -1.57 -20.85 30.10
N TYR A 38 -1.68 -21.96 29.37
CA TYR A 38 -2.98 -22.41 28.86
C TYR A 38 -3.94 -22.79 29.98
N GLN A 39 -3.46 -23.26 31.14
CA GLN A 39 -4.33 -23.61 32.26
C GLN A 39 -5.10 -22.39 32.77
N SER A 40 -4.41 -21.25 32.90
CA SER A 40 -5.04 -19.98 33.26
C SER A 40 -6.03 -19.52 32.18
N MET A 41 -5.62 -19.58 30.91
CA MET A 41 -6.46 -19.15 29.77
C MET A 41 -7.74 -19.99 29.63
N ILE A 42 -7.65 -21.31 29.85
CA ILE A 42 -8.80 -22.24 29.89
C ILE A 42 -9.78 -21.83 31.00
N GLY A 43 -9.27 -21.47 32.18
CA GLY A 43 -10.09 -20.99 33.30
C GLY A 43 -10.87 -19.73 32.94
N MET A 44 -10.27 -18.80 32.19
CA MET A 44 -10.90 -17.54 31.79
C MET A 44 -12.03 -17.70 30.76
N LEU A 45 -12.16 -18.86 30.12
CA LEU A 45 -13.30 -19.16 29.22
C LEU A 45 -14.55 -19.62 29.97
N GLN A 46 -14.44 -19.95 31.26
CA GLN A 46 -15.58 -20.40 32.05
C GLN A 46 -16.59 -19.25 32.23
N GLY A 47 -17.83 -19.48 31.81
CA GLY A 47 -18.91 -18.51 31.94
C GLY A 47 -18.91 -17.39 30.89
N VAL A 48 -18.04 -17.44 29.88
CA VAL A 48 -18.10 -16.52 28.74
C VAL A 48 -19.32 -16.83 27.88
N GLU A 49 -20.11 -15.81 27.55
CA GLU A 49 -21.23 -15.94 26.61
C GLU A 49 -20.73 -15.72 25.17
N THR A 50 -21.22 -16.50 24.21
CA THR A 50 -20.77 -16.54 22.80
C THR A 50 -21.00 -15.25 22.00
N ASN A 51 -21.89 -14.39 22.48
CA ASN A 51 -22.45 -13.25 21.76
C ASN A 51 -22.26 -11.92 22.50
N LYS A 52 -21.37 -11.88 23.49
CA LYS A 52 -21.06 -10.66 24.24
C LYS A 52 -19.57 -10.37 24.18
N ASN A 53 -19.25 -9.11 23.93
CA ASN A 53 -17.91 -8.62 24.13
C ASN A 53 -17.62 -8.61 25.64
N VAL A 54 -16.57 -9.29 26.06
CA VAL A 54 -16.16 -9.33 27.47
C VAL A 54 -14.68 -9.04 27.59
N THR A 55 -14.31 -8.36 28.67
CA THR A 55 -12.92 -8.19 29.10
C THR A 55 -12.80 -8.63 30.55
N VAL A 56 -11.89 -9.55 30.83
CA VAL A 56 -11.66 -10.12 32.16
C VAL A 56 -10.17 -10.13 32.45
N PHE A 57 -9.79 -9.94 33.70
CA PHE A 57 -8.40 -10.01 34.15
C PHE A 57 -8.21 -11.19 35.11
N SER A 58 -7.08 -11.89 35.01
CA SER A 58 -6.66 -12.94 35.92
C SER A 58 -5.15 -12.90 36.07
N GLY A 59 -4.67 -12.31 37.17
CA GLY A 59 -3.23 -12.07 37.36
C GLY A 59 -2.69 -11.10 36.30
N ASP A 60 -1.64 -11.54 35.60
CA ASP A 60 -0.95 -10.82 34.53
C ASP A 60 -1.60 -11.06 33.14
N ILE A 61 -2.81 -11.61 33.09
CA ILE A 61 -3.50 -11.94 31.84
C ILE A 61 -4.78 -11.12 31.71
N LYS A 62 -4.89 -10.34 30.63
CA LYS A 62 -6.13 -9.74 30.15
C LYS A 62 -6.73 -10.63 29.06
N PHE A 63 -7.90 -11.17 29.32
CA PHE A 63 -8.72 -11.86 28.35
C PHE A 63 -9.73 -10.90 27.72
N THR A 64 -9.86 -10.97 26.41
CA THR A 64 -10.91 -10.30 25.65
C THR A 64 -11.60 -11.30 24.75
N ALA A 65 -12.94 -11.34 24.81
CA ALA A 65 -13.75 -11.98 23.77
C ALA A 65 -14.42 -10.87 22.95
N ARG A 66 -14.31 -10.96 21.63
CA ARG A 66 -14.97 -10.04 20.69
C ARG A 66 -15.79 -10.85 19.71
N CYS A 67 -17.07 -10.53 19.59
CA CYS A 67 -17.93 -11.08 18.55
C CYS A 67 -18.45 -9.94 17.67
N GLY A 68 -18.57 -10.20 16.38
CA GLY A 68 -19.09 -9.21 15.46
C GLY A 68 -19.26 -9.76 14.06
N LYS A 69 -19.50 -8.85 13.11
CA LYS A 69 -19.55 -9.17 11.68
C LYS A 69 -18.38 -8.50 10.99
N VAL A 70 -17.69 -9.24 10.14
CA VAL A 70 -16.63 -8.73 9.27
C VAL A 70 -17.00 -9.05 7.83
N ARG A 71 -16.70 -8.13 6.91
CA ARG A 71 -16.91 -8.34 5.48
C ARG A 71 -15.81 -9.29 4.96
N ASP A 72 -16.19 -10.28 4.15
CA ASP A 72 -15.22 -11.18 3.52
C ASP A 72 -14.85 -10.73 2.09
N LEU A 73 -14.02 -11.51 1.39
CA LEU A 73 -13.61 -11.23 0.01
C LEU A 73 -14.78 -11.26 -0.98
N GLY A 74 -15.88 -11.96 -0.66
CA GLY A 74 -17.10 -12.01 -1.45
C GLY A 74 -18.13 -10.95 -1.06
N ASP A 75 -17.73 -9.93 -0.29
CA ASP A 75 -18.60 -8.84 0.16
C ASP A 75 -19.74 -9.26 1.12
N LEU A 76 -19.68 -10.48 1.66
CA LEU A 76 -20.66 -10.98 2.62
C LEU A 76 -20.22 -10.66 4.04
N PHE A 77 -21.15 -10.14 4.84
CA PHE A 77 -20.96 -10.04 6.28
C PHE A 77 -20.98 -11.44 6.89
N VAL A 78 -19.86 -11.81 7.48
CA VAL A 78 -19.71 -13.09 8.18
C VAL A 78 -19.46 -12.84 9.65
N ASP A 79 -20.10 -13.65 10.48
CA ASP A 79 -19.85 -13.61 11.92
C ASP A 79 -18.41 -14.03 12.20
N PHE A 80 -17.78 -13.32 13.14
CA PHE A 80 -16.49 -13.71 13.71
C PHE A 80 -16.55 -13.71 15.23
N VAL A 81 -15.70 -14.54 15.83
CA VAL A 81 -15.45 -14.55 17.27
C VAL A 81 -13.94 -14.59 17.48
N GLU A 82 -13.42 -13.64 18.25
CA GLU A 82 -12.01 -13.57 18.65
C GLU A 82 -11.91 -13.75 20.16
N TYR A 83 -11.04 -14.66 20.59
CA TYR A 83 -10.60 -14.79 21.97
C TYR A 83 -9.13 -14.44 22.04
N ARG A 84 -8.79 -13.41 22.81
CA ARG A 84 -7.42 -12.92 22.91
C ARG A 84 -7.01 -12.77 24.37
N TRP A 85 -5.94 -13.44 24.74
CA TRP A 85 -5.26 -13.31 26.02
C TRP A 85 -3.98 -12.52 25.80
N THR A 86 -3.86 -11.37 26.47
CA THR A 86 -2.73 -10.45 26.35
C THR A 86 -2.09 -10.32 27.71
N TYR A 87 -0.76 -10.37 27.77
CA TYR A 87 -0.04 -10.11 29.02
C TYR A 87 -0.22 -8.64 29.43
N VAL A 88 -0.40 -8.38 30.72
CA VAL A 88 -0.58 -7.05 31.31
C VAL A 88 0.22 -6.96 32.61
N ALA A 89 0.96 -5.86 32.78
CA ALA A 89 1.63 -5.52 34.02
C ALA A 89 1.56 -4.01 34.25
N SER A 90 1.34 -3.60 35.50
CA SER A 90 1.28 -2.18 35.89
C SER A 90 0.38 -1.34 34.97
N VAL A 91 -0.83 -1.83 34.70
CA VAL A 91 -1.84 -1.30 33.74
C VAL A 91 -1.45 -1.27 32.25
N ALA A 92 -0.20 -1.58 31.91
CA ALA A 92 0.30 -1.60 30.55
C ALA A 92 0.07 -2.97 29.88
N GLU A 93 -0.42 -2.97 28.65
CA GLU A 93 -0.62 -4.19 27.87
C GLU A 93 0.62 -4.51 27.04
N ALA A 94 0.89 -5.80 26.81
CA ALA A 94 1.92 -6.29 25.90
C ALA A 94 1.28 -6.96 24.67
N PRO A 95 0.84 -6.20 23.65
CA PRO A 95 0.06 -6.76 22.54
C PRO A 95 0.77 -7.89 21.79
N LEU A 96 2.11 -7.86 21.75
CA LEU A 96 2.94 -8.89 21.11
C LEU A 96 3.05 -10.18 21.92
N LYS A 97 2.94 -10.12 23.25
CA LYS A 97 2.93 -11.29 24.14
C LYS A 97 1.49 -11.73 24.39
N CYS A 98 0.92 -12.42 23.41
CA CYS A 98 -0.48 -12.83 23.44
C CYS A 98 -0.72 -14.25 22.91
N VAL A 99 -1.90 -14.78 23.23
CA VAL A 99 -2.54 -15.92 22.56
C VAL A 99 -3.83 -15.42 21.95
N THR A 100 -4.08 -15.71 20.67
CA THR A 100 -5.29 -15.32 19.95
C THR A 100 -5.88 -16.54 19.24
N LEU A 101 -7.18 -16.76 19.45
CA LEU A 101 -8.02 -17.69 18.69
C LEU A 101 -9.08 -16.88 17.95
N TYR A 102 -9.08 -16.98 16.63
CA TYR A 102 -9.98 -16.24 15.77
C TYR A 102 -10.80 -17.21 14.92
N PHE A 103 -12.12 -17.16 15.07
CA PHE A 103 -13.09 -17.98 14.36
C PHE A 103 -13.81 -17.10 13.33
N LYS A 104 -13.79 -17.52 12.06
CA LYS A 104 -14.53 -16.88 10.96
C LYS A 104 -15.02 -17.95 10.00
N ARG A 105 -16.33 -18.09 9.85
CA ARG A 105 -16.96 -19.24 9.14
C ARG A 105 -16.43 -20.58 9.68
N ASN A 106 -15.91 -21.42 8.79
CA ASN A 106 -15.30 -22.72 9.07
C ASN A 106 -13.76 -22.63 9.20
N CYS A 107 -13.22 -21.41 9.36
CA CYS A 107 -11.79 -21.18 9.52
C CYS A 107 -11.48 -20.82 10.97
N VAL A 108 -10.38 -21.39 11.47
CA VAL A 108 -9.78 -21.06 12.76
C VAL A 108 -8.37 -20.56 12.50
N SER A 109 -8.07 -19.36 12.97
CA SER A 109 -6.71 -18.84 13.05
C SER A 109 -6.26 -18.87 14.50
N PHE A 110 -5.02 -19.32 14.72
CA PHE A 110 -4.43 -19.43 16.04
C PHE A 110 -3.04 -18.80 16.03
N ILE A 111 -2.82 -17.89 16.97
CA ILE A 111 -1.54 -17.21 17.17
C ILE A 111 -1.16 -17.42 18.63
N ASP A 112 -0.01 -18.02 18.88
CA ASP A 112 0.57 -18.09 20.22
C ASP A 112 1.98 -17.53 20.19
N MET A 113 2.11 -16.35 20.80
CA MET A 113 3.35 -15.60 20.95
C MET A 113 3.78 -15.55 22.42
N TRP A 114 3.11 -16.29 23.31
CA TRP A 114 3.27 -16.14 24.76
C TRP A 114 4.68 -16.48 25.21
N ASN A 115 5.26 -17.56 24.69
CA ASN A 115 6.62 -17.99 25.03
C ASN A 115 7.69 -17.44 24.09
N ILE A 116 7.30 -16.74 23.02
CA ILE A 116 8.23 -16.11 22.09
C ILE A 116 8.79 -14.82 22.71
N TYR A 117 7.90 -13.98 23.25
CA TYR A 117 8.29 -12.71 23.85
C TYR A 117 8.55 -12.81 25.35
N ARG A 118 9.59 -12.14 25.82
CA ARG A 118 9.96 -11.97 27.23
C ARG A 118 9.66 -10.54 27.68
N ILE A 119 9.49 -10.33 28.98
CA ILE A 119 9.36 -9.00 29.58
C ILE A 119 10.70 -8.66 30.21
N GLY A 120 11.35 -7.60 29.73
CA GLY A 120 12.67 -7.20 30.20
C GLY A 120 12.63 -6.36 31.49
N SER A 121 11.54 -5.61 31.68
CA SER A 121 11.28 -4.81 32.88
C SER A 121 9.77 -4.61 33.02
N GLU A 122 9.22 -4.67 34.23
CA GLU A 122 7.81 -4.30 34.52
C GLU A 122 7.71 -2.92 35.22
N LYS A 123 8.85 -2.27 35.43
CA LYS A 123 8.92 -1.01 36.18
C LYS A 123 8.44 0.16 35.33
N ILE A 124 7.61 1.01 35.94
CA ILE A 124 7.25 2.31 35.41
C ILE A 124 7.86 3.33 36.37
N GLU A 125 9.00 3.90 35.98
CA GLU A 125 9.75 4.85 36.82
C GLU A 125 9.34 6.30 36.54
N VAL A 126 8.65 6.55 35.42
CA VAL A 126 8.24 7.90 35.01
C VAL A 126 6.72 8.03 34.94
N ALA A 127 6.20 9.04 35.63
CA ALA A 127 4.78 9.38 35.64
C ALA A 127 4.33 9.97 34.29
N GLU A 128 3.03 9.86 33.99
CA GLU A 128 2.46 10.30 32.72
C GLU A 128 2.70 11.81 32.47
N GLU A 129 2.54 12.64 33.50
CA GLU A 129 2.72 14.09 33.43
C GLU A 129 4.17 14.47 33.07
N ASP A 130 5.15 13.79 33.67
CA ASP A 130 6.56 14.01 33.40
C ASP A 130 6.91 13.59 31.95
N VAL A 131 6.31 12.51 31.47
CA VAL A 131 6.50 12.01 30.10
C VAL A 131 5.89 12.96 29.07
N ILE A 132 4.70 13.50 29.34
CA ILE A 132 4.07 14.51 28.49
C ILE A 132 4.99 15.73 28.37
N GLN A 133 5.51 16.22 29.49
CA GLN A 133 6.43 17.36 29.50
C GLN A 133 7.71 17.07 28.70
N MET A 134 8.35 15.91 28.93
CA MET A 134 9.52 15.47 28.16
C MET A 134 9.23 15.37 26.66
N ALA A 135 8.07 14.83 26.28
CA ALA A 135 7.65 14.71 24.89
C ALA A 135 7.49 16.08 24.24
N MET A 136 6.84 17.04 24.93
CA MET A 136 6.67 18.40 24.44
C MET A 136 8.02 19.09 24.20
N GLU A 137 8.93 19.03 25.17
CA GLU A 137 10.28 19.61 25.05
C GLU A 137 11.06 19.00 23.88
N LYS A 138 11.02 17.67 23.75
CA LYS A 138 11.72 16.98 22.66
C LYS A 138 11.14 17.32 21.30
N ALA A 139 9.82 17.35 21.16
CA ALA A 139 9.16 17.71 19.90
C ALA A 139 9.47 19.15 19.48
N GLN A 140 9.52 20.11 20.42
CA GLN A 140 9.89 21.50 20.12
C GLN A 140 11.34 21.63 19.61
N SER A 141 12.25 20.81 20.14
CA SER A 141 13.66 20.77 19.73
C SER A 141 13.94 19.90 18.49
N ALA A 142 12.96 19.14 18.02
CA ALA A 142 13.13 18.21 16.92
C ALA A 142 13.27 18.92 15.57
N PHE A 143 13.79 18.20 14.60
CA PHE A 143 13.73 18.56 13.19
C PHE A 143 13.38 17.33 12.35
N PHE A 144 12.68 17.55 11.26
CA PHE A 144 12.31 16.49 10.31
C PHE A 144 12.82 16.85 8.92
N LYS A 145 13.36 15.86 8.21
CA LYS A 145 13.75 16.02 6.81
C LYS A 145 12.53 15.76 5.93
N VAL A 146 12.19 16.75 5.11
CA VAL A 146 11.06 16.69 4.19
C VAL A 146 11.59 16.88 2.79
N TYR A 147 11.08 16.08 1.86
CA TYR A 147 11.37 16.25 0.44
C TYR A 147 10.61 17.46 -0.09
N ALA A 148 11.34 18.46 -0.60
CA ALA A 148 10.77 19.71 -1.12
C ALA A 148 10.57 19.70 -2.64
N GLY A 149 10.80 18.56 -3.30
CA GLY A 149 10.93 18.48 -4.75
C GLY A 149 12.35 18.81 -5.24
N ASN A 150 12.59 18.69 -6.55
CA ASN A 150 13.87 18.98 -7.21
C ASN A 150 15.09 18.33 -6.53
N GLU A 151 14.96 17.07 -6.13
CA GLU A 151 16.02 16.31 -5.44
C GLU A 151 16.50 16.95 -4.12
N THR A 152 15.76 17.93 -3.58
CA THR A 152 16.18 18.72 -2.43
C THR A 152 15.41 18.32 -1.18
N TRP A 153 16.15 18.11 -0.09
CA TRP A 153 15.59 17.88 1.23
C TRP A 153 15.73 19.15 2.07
N ILE A 154 14.65 19.56 2.72
CA ILE A 154 14.64 20.66 3.68
C ILE A 154 14.54 20.13 5.11
N GLU A 155 15.19 20.82 6.04
CA GLU A 155 15.01 20.56 7.47
C GLU A 155 13.94 21.47 8.03
N VAL A 156 12.85 20.85 8.48
CA VAL A 156 11.72 21.52 9.11
C VAL A 156 11.93 21.47 10.61
N LYS A 157 11.97 22.65 11.26
CA LYS A 157 12.27 22.81 12.70
C LYS A 157 11.46 23.96 13.29
N GLY A 158 11.60 24.17 14.61
CA GLY A 158 10.91 25.25 15.32
C GLY A 158 9.43 24.94 15.55
N PHE A 159 9.15 23.69 15.92
CA PHE A 159 7.80 23.23 16.20
C PHE A 159 7.26 23.88 17.47
N LYS A 160 6.05 24.43 17.41
CA LYS A 160 5.33 24.89 18.59
C LYS A 160 4.19 23.91 18.86
N VAL A 161 4.27 23.24 20.01
CA VAL A 161 3.28 22.26 20.43
C VAL A 161 2.04 23.00 20.95
N ALA A 162 0.88 22.70 20.37
CA ALA A 162 -0.41 23.27 20.80
C ALA A 162 -1.14 22.35 21.79
N GLY A 163 -0.78 21.07 21.87
CA GLY A 163 -1.20 20.19 22.94
C GLY A 163 -0.95 18.71 22.66
N VAL A 164 -1.57 17.87 23.48
CA VAL A 164 -1.45 16.40 23.47
C VAL A 164 -2.74 15.81 22.89
N SER A 165 -2.63 14.97 21.86
CA SER A 165 -3.79 14.28 21.28
C SER A 165 -4.09 12.97 21.99
N SER A 166 -3.06 12.20 22.37
CA SER A 166 -3.21 10.93 23.07
C SER A 166 -1.93 10.52 23.78
N THR A 167 -2.08 9.87 24.93
CA THR A 167 -1.01 9.20 25.65
C THR A 167 -1.37 7.74 25.83
N SER A 168 -0.42 6.83 25.58
CA SER A 168 -0.64 5.39 25.76
C SER A 168 0.60 4.72 26.34
N LEU A 169 0.38 3.80 27.27
CA LEU A 169 1.42 2.97 27.86
C LEU A 169 1.26 1.52 27.39
N MET A 170 2.32 0.95 26.81
CA MET A 170 2.32 -0.43 26.32
C MET A 170 3.71 -1.06 26.38
N PHE A 171 3.81 -2.37 26.32
CA PHE A 171 5.07 -3.07 26.14
C PHE A 171 5.40 -3.28 24.66
N THR A 172 6.60 -2.88 24.25
CA THR A 172 7.14 -3.12 22.91
C THR A 172 8.64 -3.41 22.96
N ASN A 173 9.18 -4.06 21.93
CA ASN A 173 10.62 -4.29 21.73
C ASN A 173 11.27 -3.17 20.88
N SER A 174 10.47 -2.44 20.10
CA SER A 174 10.95 -1.50 19.10
C SER A 174 9.91 -0.41 18.83
N PRO A 175 10.25 0.88 19.00
CA PRO A 175 9.35 1.98 18.67
C PRO A 175 9.32 2.28 17.15
N SER A 176 10.48 2.21 16.47
CA SER A 176 10.65 2.20 15.00
C SER A 176 11.30 0.90 14.56
N SER A 177 10.81 0.26 13.49
CA SER A 177 11.24 -1.03 12.93
C SER A 177 12.73 -1.26 12.66
N ALA A 178 13.61 -0.27 12.89
CA ALA A 178 15.03 -0.35 12.58
C ALA A 178 15.83 -1.09 13.67
N GLU A 179 15.53 -0.90 14.96
CA GLU A 179 16.36 -1.48 16.04
C GLU A 179 15.52 -1.89 17.27
N ALA A 180 15.78 -3.08 17.78
CA ALA A 180 15.24 -3.54 19.05
C ALA A 180 16.06 -3.00 20.22
N ARG A 181 15.41 -2.71 21.35
CA ARG A 181 16.11 -2.33 22.58
C ARG A 181 17.06 -3.45 23.00
N ASP A 182 18.30 -3.07 23.29
CA ASP A 182 19.39 -3.99 23.67
C ASP A 182 19.66 -5.10 22.64
N THR A 183 19.36 -4.86 21.36
CA THR A 183 19.57 -5.79 20.23
C THR A 183 18.78 -7.11 20.30
N ASP A 184 17.90 -7.27 21.29
CA ASP A 184 17.05 -8.45 21.43
C ASP A 184 15.62 -8.17 20.93
N PRO A 185 15.27 -8.62 19.71
CA PRO A 185 13.94 -8.41 19.15
C PRO A 185 12.85 -9.20 19.87
N LEU A 186 13.15 -10.04 20.85
CA LEU A 186 12.17 -10.86 21.56
C LEU A 186 11.91 -10.39 22.99
N THR A 187 12.53 -9.30 23.44
CA THR A 187 12.30 -8.74 24.77
C THR A 187 11.50 -7.44 24.69
N LEU A 188 10.39 -7.39 25.42
CA LEU A 188 9.48 -6.25 25.48
C LEU A 188 9.74 -5.42 26.74
N TYR A 189 9.64 -4.10 26.59
CA TYR A 189 9.81 -3.12 27.66
C TYR A 189 8.65 -2.14 27.66
N PRO A 190 8.27 -1.59 28.83
CA PRO A 190 7.18 -0.64 28.93
C PRO A 190 7.60 0.69 28.29
N LEU A 191 6.71 1.25 27.49
CA LEU A 191 6.94 2.40 26.64
C LEU A 191 5.71 3.30 26.67
N TRP A 192 5.94 4.56 26.99
CA TRP A 192 4.99 5.62 26.74
C TRP A 192 5.09 6.08 25.29
N ARG A 193 3.95 6.20 24.62
CA ARG A 193 3.81 6.89 23.34
C ARG A 193 2.92 8.10 23.55
N VAL A 194 3.47 9.28 23.29
CA VAL A 194 2.77 10.57 23.40
C VAL A 194 2.63 11.15 22.00
N ASN A 195 1.40 11.33 21.55
CA ASN A 195 1.11 12.01 20.29
C ASN A 195 0.78 13.47 20.59
N LEU A 196 1.50 14.37 19.93
CA LEU A 196 1.41 15.82 20.08
C LEU A 196 0.93 16.42 18.77
N TYR A 197 0.15 17.50 18.86
CA TYR A 197 -0.20 18.32 17.70
C TYR A 197 0.49 19.68 17.79
N PHE A 198 0.92 20.17 16.64
CA PHE A 198 1.53 21.49 16.51
C PHE A 198 0.47 22.56 16.32
N ASP A 199 0.85 23.83 16.51
CA ASP A 199 -0.04 24.99 16.39
C ASP A 199 -0.46 25.30 14.95
N ARG A 200 0.25 24.74 13.97
CA ARG A 200 -0.03 24.86 12.54
C ARG A 200 0.52 23.67 11.77
N LEU A 201 0.17 23.60 10.50
CA LEU A 201 0.80 22.69 9.55
C LEU A 201 2.19 23.22 9.17
N TYR A 202 3.21 22.40 9.35
CA TYR A 202 4.59 22.68 8.96
C TYR A 202 4.88 22.08 7.57
N PRO A 203 5.92 22.57 6.85
CA PRO A 203 6.30 22.01 5.55
C PRO A 203 6.41 20.49 5.57
N GLY A 204 5.95 19.83 4.50
CA GLY A 204 5.83 18.37 4.44
C GLY A 204 4.58 17.78 5.07
N ASN A 205 3.53 18.60 5.26
CA ASN A 205 2.27 18.19 5.88
C ASN A 205 2.43 17.67 7.31
N ILE A 206 3.42 18.18 8.04
CA ILE A 206 3.69 17.78 9.42
C ILE A 206 2.76 18.57 10.34
N TYR A 207 1.81 17.88 10.98
CA TYR A 207 0.86 18.51 11.92
C TYR A 207 1.17 18.17 13.38
N GLY A 208 2.13 17.29 13.63
CA GLY A 208 2.43 16.83 14.98
C GLY A 208 3.65 15.93 15.05
N ALA A 209 3.86 15.33 16.23
CA ALA A 209 4.90 14.34 16.46
C ALA A 209 4.40 13.23 17.40
N SER A 210 4.85 12.00 17.14
CA SER A 210 4.73 10.86 18.05
C SER A 210 6.08 10.68 18.75
N VAL A 211 6.10 10.87 20.06
CA VAL A 211 7.31 10.71 20.88
C VAL A 211 7.19 9.43 21.68
N ALA A 212 8.18 8.55 21.57
CA ALA A 212 8.25 7.30 22.30
C ALA A 212 9.32 7.41 23.40
N ILE A 213 8.93 7.07 24.63
CA ILE A 213 9.77 7.19 25.82
C ILE A 213 9.69 5.89 26.61
N TRP A 214 10.84 5.29 26.91
CA TRP A 214 10.90 4.09 27.75
C TRP A 214 10.43 4.40 29.17
N ALA A 215 9.37 3.75 29.61
CA ALA A 215 8.71 4.07 30.89
C ALA A 215 9.56 3.67 32.11
N ASP A 216 10.49 2.74 31.94
CA ASP A 216 11.38 2.24 32.98
C ASP A 216 12.67 3.07 33.13
N THR A 217 13.02 3.92 32.16
CA THR A 217 14.28 4.69 32.19
C THR A 217 14.12 6.18 31.88
N GLY A 218 12.94 6.61 31.41
CA GLY A 218 12.70 7.97 30.93
C GLY A 218 13.45 8.35 29.66
N LYS A 219 14.15 7.41 29.02
CA LYS A 219 14.90 7.68 27.80
C LYS A 219 13.97 7.80 26.61
N VAL A 220 14.04 8.93 25.91
CA VAL A 220 13.39 9.15 24.62
C VAL A 220 14.08 8.26 23.59
N CYS A 221 13.32 7.38 22.95
CA CYS A 221 13.86 6.40 22.01
C CYS A 221 13.43 6.64 20.57
N GLU A 222 12.37 7.40 20.35
CA GLU A 222 11.89 7.72 19.01
C GLU A 222 11.15 9.06 19.02
N ILE A 223 11.32 9.81 17.93
CA ILE A 223 10.50 10.96 17.59
C ILE A 223 10.13 10.81 16.12
N GLN A 224 8.85 10.56 15.82
CA GLN A 224 8.33 10.47 14.47
C GLN A 224 7.43 11.66 14.15
N PRO A 225 7.53 12.25 12.95
CA PRO A 225 6.55 13.23 12.50
C PRO A 225 5.19 12.56 12.28
N LEU A 226 4.12 13.26 12.66
CA LEU A 226 2.76 12.91 12.27
C LEU A 226 2.37 13.72 11.03
N TYR A 227 1.98 13.01 9.98
CA TYR A 227 1.63 13.60 8.69
C TYR A 227 0.13 13.59 8.46
N ILE A 228 -0.39 14.67 7.88
CA ILE A 228 -1.69 14.59 7.21
C ILE A 228 -1.43 13.87 5.90
N MET A 229 -1.84 12.60 5.83
CA MET A 229 -1.87 11.86 4.56
C MET A 229 -3.10 12.33 3.78
N GLY A 230 -2.91 13.46 3.11
CA GLY A 230 -3.90 14.21 2.33
C GLY A 230 -3.43 15.66 2.25
N SER A 231 -3.33 16.22 1.05
CA SER A 231 -2.96 17.63 0.90
C SER A 231 -4.04 18.49 1.58
N THR A 232 -3.63 19.39 2.46
CA THR A 232 -4.49 20.50 2.87
C THR A 232 -3.76 21.81 2.66
N PHE A 233 -4.28 22.53 1.66
CA PHE A 233 -4.34 23.98 1.46
C PHE A 233 -3.05 24.77 1.52
N ASP A 234 -2.76 25.42 0.39
CA ASP A 234 -1.81 26.53 0.28
C ASP A 234 -2.02 27.51 1.44
N ASN A 235 -1.06 27.51 2.36
CA ASN A 235 -0.92 28.57 3.33
C ASN A 235 -0.37 29.80 2.57
N GLU A 236 -1.25 30.54 1.89
CA GLU A 236 -1.03 31.90 1.36
C GLU A 236 -0.77 32.95 2.49
N ALA A 237 -0.29 32.54 3.67
CA ALA A 237 0.02 33.42 4.79
C ALA A 237 1.51 33.77 4.91
N VAL A 238 2.32 33.54 3.87
CA VAL A 238 3.67 34.12 3.78
C VAL A 238 3.79 34.91 2.47
N LYS A 239 3.23 36.12 2.45
CA LYS A 239 3.55 37.14 1.45
C LYS A 239 4.75 37.98 1.91
N SER A 240 5.56 38.34 0.90
CA SER A 240 6.76 39.22 0.84
C SER A 240 8.05 38.58 1.36
N GLU A 241 9.12 38.50 0.57
CA GLU A 241 9.73 39.57 -0.23
C GLU A 241 10.07 39.19 -1.68
N SER A 242 9.96 40.19 -2.56
CA SER A 242 10.33 40.15 -3.96
C SER A 242 11.86 40.09 -4.16
N PHE A 243 12.36 39.08 -4.85
CA PHE A 243 13.62 39.18 -5.57
C PHE A 243 13.35 39.09 -7.07
N ALA A 244 13.38 40.25 -7.72
CA ALA A 244 13.70 40.35 -9.13
C ALA A 244 15.16 39.95 -9.32
N ASN A 245 15.42 39.00 -10.21
CA ASN A 245 16.36 39.15 -11.33
C ASN A 245 16.48 37.85 -12.15
N SER A 246 16.18 37.99 -13.44
CA SER A 246 16.96 37.48 -14.58
C SER A 246 17.43 36.03 -14.51
N VAL A 247 16.67 35.11 -15.12
CA VAL A 247 17.17 33.78 -15.52
C VAL A 247 17.25 33.73 -17.05
N ASP A 248 18.45 33.44 -17.51
CA ASP A 248 18.89 33.25 -18.88
C ASP A 248 18.45 31.85 -19.35
N ASP A 249 17.69 31.80 -20.44
CA ASP A 249 17.20 30.56 -21.06
C ASP A 249 18.36 29.80 -21.71
N LYS A 250 18.87 28.77 -21.02
CA LYS A 250 19.63 27.70 -21.66
C LYS A 250 18.95 26.37 -21.41
N VAL A 251 18.22 25.94 -22.44
CA VAL A 251 17.70 24.58 -22.62
C VAL A 251 18.85 23.58 -22.44
N VAL A 252 18.82 22.83 -21.34
CA VAL A 252 19.74 21.73 -21.07
C VAL A 252 19.28 20.54 -21.92
N GLN A 253 20.01 20.23 -22.99
CA GLN A 253 19.88 18.96 -23.68
C GLN A 253 20.39 17.84 -22.75
N ILE A 254 19.49 16.97 -22.32
CA ILE A 254 19.83 15.74 -21.60
C ILE A 254 20.33 14.73 -22.63
N THR A 255 21.65 14.60 -22.76
CA THR A 255 22.27 13.48 -23.47
C THR A 255 22.22 12.25 -22.56
N PRO A 256 21.60 11.13 -22.96
CA PRO A 256 21.62 9.91 -22.17
C PRO A 256 23.06 9.45 -21.96
N SER A 257 23.44 9.26 -20.69
CA SER A 257 24.75 8.75 -20.29
C SER A 257 24.98 7.36 -20.91
N PRO A 258 26.17 7.06 -21.47
CA PRO A 258 26.43 5.76 -22.08
C PRO A 258 26.47 4.66 -21.01
N GLU A 259 25.53 3.73 -21.12
CA GLU A 259 25.59 2.32 -20.77
C GLU A 259 26.59 1.92 -19.65
N GLU A 260 26.12 1.88 -18.41
CA GLU A 260 26.59 0.82 -17.53
C GLU A 260 25.98 -0.49 -18.02
N SER A 261 26.83 -1.35 -18.59
CA SER A 261 26.45 -2.69 -19.00
C SER A 261 25.78 -3.42 -17.82
N PHE A 262 24.47 -3.60 -17.92
CA PHE A 262 23.71 -4.47 -17.03
C PHE A 262 24.27 -5.88 -17.14
N THR A 263 25.17 -6.25 -16.22
CA THR A 263 25.55 -7.64 -16.02
C THR A 263 24.28 -8.37 -15.61
N THR A 264 23.80 -9.21 -16.51
CA THR A 264 22.65 -10.08 -16.38
C THR A 264 22.55 -10.72 -14.98
N VAL A 265 21.57 -10.24 -14.21
CA VAL A 265 21.17 -10.77 -12.89
C VAL A 265 20.71 -12.24 -12.96
N THR A 266 20.55 -12.80 -14.17
CA THR A 266 20.27 -14.22 -14.38
C THR A 266 21.39 -15.15 -13.86
N SER A 267 22.63 -14.68 -13.71
CA SER A 267 23.72 -15.53 -13.20
C SER A 267 23.64 -15.84 -11.71
N ARG A 268 23.17 -14.90 -10.86
CA ARG A 268 23.12 -15.10 -9.39
C ARG A 268 22.03 -16.09 -8.97
N GLY A 269 20.86 -16.08 -9.63
CA GLY A 269 19.77 -17.02 -9.33
C GLY A 269 20.13 -18.47 -9.69
N ILE A 270 20.80 -18.68 -10.81
CA ILE A 270 21.25 -20.01 -11.25
C ILE A 270 22.33 -20.56 -10.31
N SER A 271 23.24 -19.72 -9.80
CA SER A 271 24.26 -20.16 -8.85
C SER A 271 23.66 -20.71 -7.55
N TRP A 272 22.62 -20.06 -6.99
CA TRP A 272 21.96 -20.56 -5.77
C TRP A 272 21.17 -21.85 -6.00
N LEU A 273 20.53 -22.00 -7.17
CA LEU A 273 19.88 -23.25 -7.55
C LEU A 273 20.89 -24.39 -7.66
N ILE A 274 22.04 -24.17 -8.29
CA ILE A 274 23.11 -25.18 -8.39
C ILE A 274 23.65 -25.53 -7.01
N VAL A 275 23.87 -24.56 -6.12
CA VAL A 275 24.33 -24.81 -4.74
C VAL A 275 23.30 -25.63 -3.95
N ALA A 276 22.00 -25.30 -4.03
CA ALA A 276 20.94 -26.06 -3.38
C ALA A 276 20.84 -27.49 -3.94
N LEU A 277 20.96 -27.66 -5.26
CA LEU A 277 20.92 -28.97 -5.92
C LEU A 277 22.15 -29.83 -5.54
N LEU A 278 23.34 -29.23 -5.45
CA LEU A 278 24.55 -29.92 -5.00
C LEU A 278 24.50 -30.27 -3.51
N LEU A 279 23.95 -29.42 -2.65
CA LEU A 279 23.78 -29.70 -1.22
C LEU A 279 22.77 -30.84 -1.00
N THR A 280 21.65 -30.84 -1.73
CA THR A 280 20.66 -31.92 -1.66
C THR A 280 21.22 -33.25 -2.19
N LEU A 281 21.93 -33.23 -3.32
CA LEU A 281 22.62 -34.42 -3.84
C LEU A 281 23.68 -34.92 -2.85
N GLY A 282 24.47 -34.01 -2.27
CA GLY A 282 25.50 -34.33 -1.28
C GLY A 282 24.92 -35.00 -0.03
N LEU A 283 23.83 -34.44 0.51
CA LEU A 283 23.12 -35.02 1.66
C LEU A 283 22.48 -36.37 1.31
N TRP A 284 21.99 -36.56 0.08
CA TRP A 284 21.41 -37.82 -0.39
C TRP A 284 22.47 -38.91 -0.54
N VAL A 285 23.61 -38.59 -1.17
CA VAL A 285 24.77 -39.50 -1.30
C VAL A 285 25.33 -39.85 0.08
N LEU A 286 25.47 -38.87 0.98
CA LEU A 286 25.92 -39.11 2.36
C LEU A 286 24.94 -40.03 3.11
N SER A 287 23.64 -39.84 2.93
CA SER A 287 22.60 -40.70 3.52
C SER A 287 22.69 -42.14 2.99
N ILE A 288 22.90 -42.34 1.68
CA ILE A 288 23.09 -43.66 1.07
C ILE A 288 24.40 -44.31 1.55
N TYR A 289 25.49 -43.55 1.63
CA TYR A 289 26.77 -44.03 2.13
C TYR A 289 26.66 -44.47 3.60
N CYS A 290 26.05 -43.65 4.45
CA CYS A 290 25.78 -43.98 5.84
C CYS A 290 24.85 -45.20 5.98
N TYR A 291 23.83 -45.33 5.12
CA TYR A 291 22.94 -46.50 5.10
C TYR A 291 23.69 -47.78 4.70
N ARG A 292 24.52 -47.73 3.64
CA ARG A 292 25.33 -48.88 3.21
C ARG A 292 26.39 -49.27 4.24
N LYS A 293 27.05 -48.31 4.88
CA LYS A 293 28.04 -48.55 5.94
C LYS A 293 27.40 -49.05 7.24
N ARG A 294 26.16 -48.67 7.54
CA ARG A 294 25.38 -49.18 8.68
C ARG A 294 24.96 -50.64 8.54
N ARG A 295 24.83 -51.16 7.32
CA ARG A 295 24.58 -52.60 7.08
C ARG A 295 25.73 -53.50 7.52
N LEU A 296 26.86 -52.93 7.98
CA LEU A 296 28.03 -53.63 8.49
C LEU A 296 28.18 -53.57 10.02
N HIS A 297 27.40 -52.77 10.76
CA HIS A 297 27.47 -52.73 12.23
C HIS A 297 26.11 -52.38 12.87
N ASP A 298 25.50 -53.38 13.53
CA ASP A 298 24.15 -53.39 14.10
C ASP A 298 23.94 -52.56 15.39
N CYS A 299 24.37 -51.30 15.47
CA CYS A 299 24.32 -50.59 16.77
C CYS A 299 23.82 -49.13 16.81
N PHE A 300 23.06 -48.62 15.82
CA PHE A 300 22.48 -47.27 15.97
C PHE A 300 21.04 -47.18 15.46
N HIS A 301 20.09 -47.53 16.33
CA HIS A 301 18.67 -47.22 16.20
C HIS A 301 18.37 -45.86 16.83
N GLY A 302 18.12 -44.86 15.97
CA GLY A 302 17.57 -43.57 16.37
C GLY A 302 18.13 -42.42 15.55
N ASN A 303 17.24 -41.65 14.90
CA ASN A 303 17.47 -40.33 14.27
C ASN A 303 17.58 -40.23 12.73
N VAL A 304 17.44 -41.31 11.94
CA VAL A 304 17.40 -41.15 10.46
C VAL A 304 16.20 -40.32 10.00
N GLY A 305 15.03 -40.52 10.62
CA GLY A 305 13.81 -39.77 10.29
C GLY A 305 13.90 -38.25 10.54
N LYS A 306 14.76 -37.81 11.46
CA LYS A 306 14.94 -36.38 11.77
C LYS A 306 15.75 -35.67 10.69
N LEU A 307 16.71 -36.35 10.07
CA LEU A 307 17.53 -35.82 8.97
C LEU A 307 16.72 -35.69 7.67
N THR A 308 15.85 -36.65 7.36
CA THR A 308 14.96 -36.55 6.20
C THR A 308 13.93 -35.44 6.36
N LEU A 309 13.37 -35.24 7.56
CA LEU A 309 12.42 -34.15 7.82
C LEU A 309 13.09 -32.77 7.68
N ALA A 310 14.31 -32.60 8.23
CA ALA A 310 15.07 -31.36 8.10
C ALA A 310 15.41 -31.05 6.63
N GLY A 311 15.80 -32.07 5.85
CA GLY A 311 16.04 -31.92 4.41
C GLY A 311 14.79 -31.51 3.63
N ALA A 312 13.63 -32.08 3.96
CA ALA A 312 12.35 -31.72 3.35
C ALA A 312 11.91 -30.29 3.71
N LEU A 313 12.12 -29.86 4.96
CA LEU A 313 11.79 -28.50 5.40
C LEU A 313 12.67 -27.45 4.70
N ILE A 314 13.97 -27.72 4.55
CA ILE A 314 14.89 -26.83 3.81
C ILE A 314 14.50 -26.77 2.33
N ALA A 315 14.18 -27.91 1.70
CA ALA A 315 13.70 -27.93 0.32
C ALA A 315 12.39 -27.16 0.15
N PHE A 316 11.46 -27.27 1.11
CA PHE A 316 10.20 -26.52 1.11
C PHE A 316 10.42 -25.02 1.28
N LEU A 317 11.29 -24.59 2.20
CA LEU A 317 11.63 -23.16 2.39
C LEU A 317 12.31 -22.57 1.14
N ILE A 318 13.19 -23.34 0.48
CA ILE A 318 13.79 -22.94 -0.80
C ILE A 318 12.72 -22.86 -1.89
N ALA A 319 11.82 -23.83 -1.98
CA ALA A 319 10.71 -23.79 -2.93
C ALA A 319 9.77 -22.60 -2.70
N LEU A 320 9.50 -22.25 -1.43
CA LEU A 320 8.68 -21.11 -1.03
C LEU A 320 9.31 -19.76 -1.43
N GLN A 321 10.64 -19.67 -1.47
CA GLN A 321 11.36 -18.50 -1.99
C GLN A 321 11.40 -18.45 -3.53
N VAL A 322 11.23 -19.59 -4.21
CA VAL A 322 11.17 -19.66 -5.69
C VAL A 322 9.76 -19.41 -6.21
N THR A 323 8.72 -19.65 -5.40
CA THR A 323 7.32 -19.39 -5.79
C THR A 323 6.85 -17.97 -5.51
N THR A 324 7.60 -17.14 -4.78
CA THR A 324 7.37 -15.69 -4.86
C THR A 324 7.81 -15.27 -6.26
N PRO A 325 6.90 -14.90 -7.18
CA PRO A 325 7.32 -14.39 -8.46
C PRO A 325 8.21 -13.18 -8.17
N VAL A 326 9.51 -13.32 -8.43
CA VAL A 326 10.36 -12.17 -8.66
C VAL A 326 9.75 -11.55 -9.90
N VAL A 327 8.86 -10.58 -9.70
CA VAL A 327 8.33 -9.73 -10.78
C VAL A 327 9.56 -9.33 -11.56
N LYS A 328 9.57 -9.62 -12.87
CA LYS A 328 10.67 -9.20 -13.74
C LYS A 328 10.66 -7.67 -13.74
N ALA A 329 11.34 -7.08 -12.76
CA ALA A 329 11.62 -5.66 -12.72
C ALA A 329 12.20 -5.30 -14.09
N GLY A 330 11.47 -4.47 -14.83
CA GLY A 330 11.83 -4.06 -16.20
C GLY A 330 10.91 -4.54 -17.34
N THR A 331 9.81 -5.26 -17.11
CA THR A 331 8.83 -5.53 -18.21
C THR A 331 7.61 -4.62 -18.21
N TYR A 332 7.36 -3.91 -17.11
CA TYR A 332 6.23 -3.00 -16.95
C TYR A 332 6.74 -1.59 -16.67
N CYS A 333 6.11 -0.60 -17.28
CA CYS A 333 6.29 0.79 -16.87
C CYS A 333 4.95 1.52 -16.75
N VAL A 334 4.96 2.60 -15.98
CA VAL A 334 3.86 3.56 -15.92
C VAL A 334 4.42 4.96 -16.16
N ALA A 335 3.77 5.71 -17.03
CA ALA A 335 4.07 7.11 -17.27
C ALA A 335 2.96 7.99 -16.67
N PHE A 336 3.35 8.92 -15.80
CA PHE A 336 2.46 9.88 -15.19
C PHE A 336 2.66 11.24 -15.85
N TYR A 337 1.61 11.73 -16.50
CA TYR A 337 1.57 13.05 -17.10
C TYR A 337 0.53 13.91 -16.38
N GLY A 338 0.73 15.22 -16.38
CA GLY A 338 -0.31 16.14 -15.96
C GLY A 338 -0.02 17.58 -16.34
N SER A 339 -0.94 18.17 -17.11
CA SER A 339 -0.90 19.58 -17.50
C SER A 339 -1.43 20.46 -16.37
N ARG A 340 -0.70 21.54 -16.08
CA ARG A 340 -1.08 22.59 -15.13
C ARG A 340 -1.72 23.78 -15.83
N TRP A 341 -1.77 23.76 -17.16
CA TRP A 341 -2.26 24.87 -17.94
C TRP A 341 -3.71 25.20 -17.58
N ASN A 342 -3.96 26.44 -17.14
CA ASN A 342 -5.29 26.93 -16.76
C ASN A 342 -6.02 26.01 -15.76
N MET A 343 -5.28 25.40 -14.84
CA MET A 343 -5.83 24.59 -13.73
C MET A 343 -5.83 25.40 -12.44
N VAL A 344 -6.86 25.22 -11.62
CA VAL A 344 -6.91 25.85 -10.29
C VAL A 344 -5.91 25.16 -9.35
N ALA A 345 -5.35 25.90 -8.38
CA ALA A 345 -4.27 25.43 -7.50
C ALA A 345 -4.62 24.14 -6.73
N ASP A 346 -5.86 24.04 -6.23
CA ASP A 346 -6.33 22.82 -5.56
C ASP A 346 -6.29 21.60 -6.49
N GLU A 347 -6.67 21.79 -7.75
CA GLU A 347 -6.70 20.71 -8.74
C GLU A 347 -5.28 20.27 -9.13
N ILE A 348 -4.35 21.22 -9.29
CA ILE A 348 -2.91 20.96 -9.46
C ILE A 348 -2.38 20.15 -8.27
N SER A 349 -2.72 20.55 -7.05
CA SER A 349 -2.28 19.89 -5.82
C SER A 349 -2.78 18.45 -5.72
N TYR A 350 -4.05 18.20 -6.05
CA TYR A 350 -4.60 16.83 -6.05
C TYR A 350 -4.05 15.97 -7.19
N ALA A 351 -3.78 16.54 -8.37
CA ALA A 351 -3.14 15.81 -9.46
C ALA A 351 -1.73 15.34 -9.06
N LYS A 352 -0.92 16.25 -8.51
CA LYS A 352 0.41 15.90 -8.01
C LYS A 352 0.35 14.87 -6.87
N TYR A 353 -0.62 15.01 -5.96
CA TYR A 353 -0.86 14.03 -4.90
C TYR A 353 -1.17 12.62 -5.44
N VAL A 354 -2.03 12.52 -6.46
CA VAL A 354 -2.35 11.24 -7.13
C VAL A 354 -1.11 10.66 -7.80
N ILE A 355 -0.32 11.48 -8.50
CA ILE A 355 0.89 11.04 -9.21
C ILE A 355 1.94 10.53 -8.21
N ASP A 356 2.31 11.34 -7.21
CA ASP A 356 3.34 10.99 -6.22
C ASP A 356 3.04 9.67 -5.51
N ASN A 357 1.78 9.48 -5.09
CA ASN A 357 1.39 8.25 -4.41
C ASN A 357 1.12 7.10 -5.40
N GLY A 358 0.72 7.42 -6.64
CA GLY A 358 0.60 6.47 -7.73
C GLY A 358 1.94 5.80 -8.02
N GLU A 359 3.02 6.57 -8.11
CA GLU A 359 4.38 6.04 -8.29
C GLU A 359 4.77 5.05 -7.19
N ILE A 360 4.45 5.35 -5.93
CA ILE A 360 4.71 4.44 -4.81
C ILE A 360 3.98 3.11 -5.01
N TRP A 361 2.69 3.14 -5.34
CA TRP A 361 1.88 1.93 -5.47
C TRP A 361 2.21 1.11 -6.71
N PHE A 362 2.50 1.75 -7.84
CA PHE A 362 2.98 1.07 -9.04
C PHE A 362 4.40 0.53 -8.85
N GLY A 363 5.28 1.27 -8.17
CA GLY A 363 6.62 0.83 -7.79
C GLY A 363 6.59 -0.41 -6.90
N TYR A 364 5.68 -0.47 -5.92
CA TYR A 364 5.46 -1.68 -5.12
C TYR A 364 4.91 -2.86 -5.92
N ALA A 365 4.20 -2.62 -7.02
CA ALA A 365 3.79 -3.64 -7.97
C ALA A 365 4.89 -4.00 -9.00
N GLY A 366 6.08 -3.41 -8.91
CA GLY A 366 7.23 -3.73 -9.73
C GLY A 366 7.32 -2.98 -11.06
N TYR A 367 6.60 -1.86 -11.21
CA TYR A 367 6.67 -1.00 -12.38
C TYR A 367 7.88 -0.08 -12.31
N THR A 368 8.50 0.18 -13.46
CA THR A 368 9.33 1.38 -13.65
C THR A 368 8.41 2.58 -13.78
N CYS A 369 8.49 3.54 -12.86
CA CYS A 369 7.64 4.73 -12.85
C CYS A 369 8.38 5.93 -13.47
N TYR A 370 7.66 6.72 -14.25
CA TYR A 370 8.14 7.96 -14.86
C TYR A 370 7.20 9.12 -14.51
N ASP A 371 7.59 9.98 -13.57
CA ASP A 371 6.95 11.28 -13.33
C ASP A 371 7.34 12.27 -14.44
N LEU A 372 6.41 12.53 -15.35
CA LEU A 372 6.51 13.49 -16.43
C LEU A 372 5.50 14.63 -16.25
N TYR A 373 5.10 14.90 -14.99
CA TYR A 373 4.15 15.95 -14.63
C TYR A 373 4.66 17.38 -14.87
N GLY A 374 3.74 18.31 -15.09
CA GLY A 374 4.02 19.73 -15.21
C GLY A 374 4.80 20.03 -16.49
N SER A 375 5.91 20.76 -16.39
CA SER A 375 6.66 21.21 -17.59
C SER A 375 7.23 20.09 -18.46
N LEU A 376 7.22 18.84 -17.98
CA LEU A 376 7.59 17.64 -18.75
C LEU A 376 6.40 17.01 -19.48
N THR A 377 5.18 17.44 -19.21
CA THR A 377 3.97 17.06 -19.94
C THR A 377 3.91 17.92 -21.20
N GLN A 378 4.80 17.63 -22.16
CA GLN A 378 4.88 18.31 -23.46
C GLN A 378 4.46 17.36 -24.58
N LYS A 379 3.81 17.86 -25.65
CA LYS A 379 3.35 17.02 -26.76
C LYS A 379 4.47 16.14 -27.33
N GLU A 380 5.64 16.73 -27.56
CA GLU A 380 6.80 16.03 -28.12
C GLU A 380 7.30 14.92 -27.19
N ILE A 381 7.22 15.15 -25.87
CA ILE A 381 7.61 14.15 -24.87
C ILE A 381 6.59 13.01 -24.85
N ILE A 382 5.29 13.31 -24.82
CA ILE A 382 4.23 12.29 -24.79
C ILE A 382 4.28 11.42 -26.05
N LEU A 383 4.29 12.05 -27.23
CA LEU A 383 4.31 11.35 -28.52
C LEU A 383 5.67 10.69 -28.82
N GLY A 384 6.76 11.25 -28.29
CA GLY A 384 8.09 10.67 -28.40
C GLY A 384 8.28 9.45 -27.51
N TYR A 385 7.75 9.50 -26.28
CA TYR A 385 7.93 8.44 -25.29
C TYR A 385 6.96 7.29 -25.46
N ALA A 386 5.77 7.50 -26.02
CA ALA A 386 4.83 6.42 -26.31
C ALA A 386 5.48 5.23 -27.07
N PRO A 387 6.10 5.40 -28.25
CA PRO A 387 6.76 4.29 -28.95
C PRO A 387 8.01 3.79 -28.22
N ILE A 388 8.75 4.65 -27.52
CA ILE A 388 9.95 4.28 -26.75
C ILE A 388 9.56 3.32 -25.61
N PHE A 389 8.56 3.67 -24.82
CA PHE A 389 8.11 2.80 -23.73
C PHE A 389 7.61 1.46 -24.25
N GLU A 390 6.92 1.42 -25.39
CA GLU A 390 6.54 0.16 -25.98
C GLU A 390 7.70 -0.60 -26.65
N GLU A 391 8.80 0.06 -27.00
CA GLU A 391 10.02 -0.64 -27.42
C GLU A 391 10.66 -1.38 -26.24
N TYR A 392 10.82 -0.68 -25.11
CA TYR A 392 11.57 -1.18 -23.94
C TYR A 392 10.74 -2.03 -22.97
N PHE A 393 9.43 -1.82 -22.89
CA PHE A 393 8.55 -2.51 -21.95
C PHE A 393 7.58 -3.44 -22.69
N ALA A 394 7.18 -4.52 -22.01
CA ALA A 394 6.19 -5.45 -22.53
C ALA A 394 4.76 -4.93 -22.33
N ARG A 395 4.55 -4.15 -21.28
CA ARG A 395 3.25 -3.61 -20.88
C ARG A 395 3.42 -2.20 -20.32
N VAL A 396 2.75 -1.24 -20.95
CA VAL A 396 2.82 0.18 -20.61
C VAL A 396 1.48 0.60 -20.00
N ALA A 397 1.52 1.17 -18.81
CA ALA A 397 0.42 1.89 -18.21
C ALA A 397 0.63 3.41 -18.40
N MET A 398 -0.45 4.18 -18.49
CA MET A 398 -0.37 5.63 -18.62
C MET A 398 -1.48 6.31 -17.83
N PHE A 399 -1.11 7.34 -17.08
CA PHE A 399 -2.02 8.24 -16.42
C PHE A 399 -1.77 9.66 -16.93
N TYR A 400 -2.84 10.36 -17.27
CA TYR A 400 -2.80 11.78 -17.63
C TYR A 400 -3.86 12.54 -16.84
N HIS A 401 -3.52 13.76 -16.40
CA HIS A 401 -4.45 14.75 -15.84
C HIS A 401 -4.35 16.07 -16.60
N GLY A 402 -5.49 16.72 -16.84
CA GLY A 402 -5.48 18.04 -17.46
C GLY A 402 -6.77 18.35 -18.21
N HIS A 403 -6.66 19.24 -19.18
CA HIS A 403 -7.77 19.61 -20.06
C HIS A 403 -7.83 18.71 -21.29
N GLY A 404 -9.02 18.63 -21.87
CA GLY A 404 -9.25 17.96 -23.13
C GLY A 404 -10.39 18.60 -23.90
N GLY A 405 -10.39 18.42 -25.21
CA GLY A 405 -11.29 19.09 -26.12
C GLY A 405 -11.80 18.18 -27.22
N MET A 406 -12.22 18.82 -28.31
CA MET A 406 -12.62 18.15 -29.54
C MET A 406 -12.35 19.05 -30.73
N ASN A 407 -12.13 18.46 -31.90
CA ASN A 407 -11.99 19.23 -33.12
C ASN A 407 -13.35 19.75 -33.57
N MET A 408 -13.53 21.07 -33.59
CA MET A 408 -14.82 21.69 -33.97
C MET A 408 -15.21 21.43 -35.43
N THR A 409 -14.23 21.22 -36.32
CA THR A 409 -14.46 20.87 -37.73
C THR A 409 -14.73 19.37 -37.90
N TYR A 410 -14.10 18.54 -37.07
CA TYR A 410 -14.18 17.09 -37.11
C TYR A 410 -14.55 16.51 -35.73
N PRO A 411 -15.82 16.62 -35.30
CA PRO A 411 -16.23 16.40 -33.91
C PRO A 411 -16.04 15.00 -33.35
N GLN A 412 -15.55 14.04 -34.14
CA GLN A 412 -15.15 12.72 -33.68
C GLN A 412 -13.70 12.65 -33.17
N HIS A 413 -12.86 13.64 -33.51
CA HIS A 413 -11.49 13.71 -33.02
C HIS A 413 -11.44 14.35 -31.64
N ARG A 414 -10.60 13.81 -30.77
CA ARG A 414 -10.34 14.28 -29.41
C ARG A 414 -8.88 14.66 -29.25
N ASP A 415 -8.64 15.60 -28.37
CA ASP A 415 -7.34 16.03 -27.92
C ASP A 415 -7.29 16.17 -26.40
N PHE A 416 -6.09 16.10 -25.86
CA PHE A 416 -5.76 16.61 -24.54
C PHE A 416 -4.55 17.53 -24.65
N PHE A 417 -4.36 18.40 -23.67
CA PHE A 417 -3.39 19.50 -23.80
C PHE A 417 -2.07 19.19 -23.08
N ASP A 418 -0.97 19.69 -23.60
CA ASP A 418 0.26 19.72 -22.83
C ASP A 418 0.24 20.82 -21.75
N ASP A 419 1.36 21.02 -21.05
CA ASP A 419 1.51 22.02 -19.99
C ASP A 419 1.60 23.46 -20.52
N ASP A 420 1.82 23.65 -21.82
CA ASP A 420 1.86 24.95 -22.48
C ASP A 420 0.46 25.38 -22.94
N GLY A 421 -0.45 24.42 -23.17
CA GLY A 421 -1.90 24.62 -23.23
C GLY A 421 -2.58 24.25 -24.55
N HIS A 422 -3.68 24.92 -24.87
CA HIS A 422 -4.45 24.64 -26.10
C HIS A 422 -4.00 25.44 -27.33
N GLU A 423 -3.19 26.48 -27.16
CA GLU A 423 -2.72 27.34 -28.25
C GLU A 423 -1.21 27.52 -28.14
N PRO A 424 -0.47 27.37 -29.25
CA PRO A 424 -0.93 26.98 -30.59
C PRO A 424 -1.49 25.55 -30.69
N LEU A 425 -2.16 25.20 -31.79
CA LEU A 425 -2.60 23.82 -32.11
C LEU A 425 -1.49 22.76 -31.98
N SER A 426 -0.22 23.15 -32.03
CA SER A 426 0.90 22.25 -31.79
C SER A 426 0.99 21.75 -30.35
N ASN A 427 0.29 22.37 -29.40
CA ASN A 427 0.32 21.97 -27.99
C ASN A 427 -0.78 20.94 -27.65
N GLN A 428 -1.65 20.66 -28.61
CA GLN A 428 -2.73 19.69 -28.50
C GLN A 428 -2.23 18.31 -28.95
N ILE A 429 -2.43 17.30 -28.10
CA ILE A 429 -2.14 15.90 -28.40
C ILE A 429 -3.41 15.27 -28.94
N TRP A 430 -3.48 15.13 -30.27
CA TRP A 430 -4.64 14.58 -30.96
C TRP A 430 -4.60 13.06 -31.02
N ASP A 431 -5.77 12.44 -31.04
CA ASP A 431 -5.93 10.99 -31.22
C ASP A 431 -5.27 10.45 -32.51
N TYR A 432 -5.28 11.21 -33.61
CA TYR A 432 -4.58 10.83 -34.85
C TYR A 432 -3.06 10.90 -34.71
N ASP A 433 -2.52 11.76 -33.83
CA ASP A 433 -1.09 11.81 -33.53
C ASP A 433 -0.70 10.61 -32.65
N VAL A 434 -1.50 10.32 -31.62
CA VAL A 434 -1.31 9.17 -30.72
C VAL A 434 -1.39 7.86 -31.50
N GLY A 435 -2.42 7.69 -32.35
CA GLY A 435 -2.64 6.46 -33.11
C GLY A 435 -1.56 6.15 -34.15
N GLN A 436 -0.72 7.15 -34.52
CA GLN A 436 0.47 6.94 -35.35
C GLN A 436 1.70 6.51 -34.55
N LYS A 437 1.71 6.76 -33.23
CA LYS A 437 2.87 6.58 -32.34
C LYS A 437 2.73 5.39 -31.41
N ALA A 438 1.52 5.05 -30.97
CA ALA A 438 1.25 3.86 -30.16
C ALA A 438 1.15 2.58 -31.01
N LEU A 439 1.94 1.58 -30.62
CA LEU A 439 2.22 0.27 -31.24
C LEU A 439 1.60 -0.92 -30.46
N LYS A 440 0.61 -0.66 -29.59
CA LYS A 440 -0.29 -1.64 -28.91
C LYS A 440 0.22 -2.31 -27.63
N LYS A 441 1.25 -1.79 -26.96
CA LYS A 441 1.66 -2.29 -25.64
C LYS A 441 1.15 -1.44 -24.47
N HIS A 442 0.56 -0.28 -24.76
CA HIS A 442 -0.31 0.40 -23.80
C HIS A 442 -1.51 -0.49 -23.51
N PHE A 443 -1.53 -1.11 -22.33
CA PHE A 443 -2.58 -2.05 -21.93
C PHE A 443 -3.52 -1.43 -20.89
N PHE A 444 -3.11 -0.35 -20.24
CA PHE A 444 -3.94 0.37 -19.28
C PHE A 444 -3.72 1.86 -19.39
N VAL A 445 -4.77 2.61 -19.74
CA VAL A 445 -4.68 4.05 -19.94
C VAL A 445 -5.82 4.72 -19.17
N ILE A 446 -5.48 5.72 -18.33
CA ILE A 446 -6.44 6.62 -17.70
C ILE A 446 -6.16 8.03 -18.19
N LEU A 447 -7.11 8.63 -18.91
CA LEU A 447 -7.08 10.05 -19.25
C LEU A 447 -8.09 10.80 -18.38
N TRP A 448 -7.60 11.46 -17.34
CA TRP A 448 -8.38 12.30 -16.44
C TRP A 448 -8.56 13.71 -17.01
N ALA A 449 -9.24 13.77 -18.16
CA ALA A 449 -9.50 14.98 -18.92
C ALA A 449 -10.86 14.94 -19.62
N CYS A 450 -11.40 16.12 -19.95
CA CYS A 450 -12.70 16.25 -20.60
C CYS A 450 -12.73 15.53 -21.95
N ARG A 451 -13.89 14.95 -22.31
CA ARG A 451 -14.22 14.39 -23.63
C ARG A 451 -13.40 13.20 -24.14
N GLN A 452 -12.44 12.69 -23.36
CA GLN A 452 -11.58 11.58 -23.79
C GLN A 452 -12.33 10.24 -23.95
N GLY A 453 -13.51 10.12 -23.35
CA GLY A 453 -14.41 8.97 -23.44
C GLY A 453 -15.67 9.23 -24.28
N ASP A 454 -15.76 10.30 -25.07
CA ASP A 454 -16.96 10.56 -25.89
C ASP A 454 -17.14 9.50 -27.00
N HIS A 455 -16.02 9.01 -27.54
CA HIS A 455 -15.99 8.06 -28.65
C HIS A 455 -14.96 6.98 -28.39
N ILE A 456 -15.34 5.73 -28.66
CA ILE A 456 -14.40 4.60 -28.71
C ILE A 456 -13.37 4.86 -29.79
N GLY A 457 -13.82 5.22 -31.00
CA GLY A 457 -12.95 5.54 -32.12
C GLY A 457 -12.86 4.47 -33.20
N GLY A 458 -11.93 4.69 -34.13
CA GLY A 458 -11.64 3.78 -35.24
C GLY A 458 -10.53 4.31 -36.17
N PRO A 459 -10.11 3.51 -37.18
CA PRO A 459 -8.97 3.85 -38.03
C PRO A 459 -9.30 4.82 -39.17
N ASN A 460 -10.59 5.04 -39.48
CA ASN A 460 -11.06 5.67 -40.71
C ASN A 460 -11.74 7.03 -40.46
N GLY A 461 -11.20 7.84 -39.56
CA GLY A 461 -11.61 9.23 -39.42
C GLY A 461 -11.07 10.10 -40.58
N PRO A 462 -11.62 11.30 -40.82
CA PRO A 462 -11.17 12.26 -41.84
C PRO A 462 -9.70 12.65 -41.72
N LEU A 463 -9.12 12.62 -40.52
CA LEU A 463 -7.68 12.86 -40.27
C LEU A 463 -6.91 11.57 -39.92
N GLY A 464 -7.53 10.39 -40.11
CA GLY A 464 -6.96 9.10 -39.74
C GLY A 464 -7.61 8.52 -38.47
N VAL A 465 -6.79 8.01 -37.55
CA VAL A 465 -7.28 7.45 -36.29
C VAL A 465 -8.08 8.51 -35.52
N TYR A 466 -9.24 8.14 -34.98
CA TYR A 466 -10.04 9.00 -34.11
C TYR A 466 -10.49 8.23 -32.87
N GLY A 467 -10.83 8.95 -31.80
CA GLY A 467 -11.19 8.42 -30.48
C GLY A 467 -9.97 7.96 -29.69
N MET A 468 -9.73 8.57 -28.53
CA MET A 468 -8.60 8.23 -27.65
C MET A 468 -8.53 6.76 -27.22
N PRO A 469 -9.65 6.08 -26.90
CA PRO A 469 -9.61 4.67 -26.55
C PRO A 469 -9.02 3.82 -27.69
N TYR A 470 -9.43 4.07 -28.93
CA TYR A 470 -8.87 3.38 -30.10
C TYR A 470 -7.43 3.84 -30.39
N ALA A 471 -7.11 5.12 -30.23
CA ALA A 471 -5.78 5.66 -30.52
C ALA A 471 -4.67 5.00 -29.67
N TRP A 472 -4.94 4.72 -28.40
CA TRP A 472 -3.96 4.10 -27.51
C TRP A 472 -3.84 2.57 -27.69
N HIS A 473 -4.92 1.87 -28.05
CA HIS A 473 -4.93 0.39 -28.06
C HIS A 473 -4.94 -0.26 -29.46
N ASN A 474 -5.59 0.37 -30.44
CA ASN A 474 -5.67 0.02 -31.88
C ASN A 474 -5.54 -1.49 -32.24
N PRO A 475 -6.62 -2.29 -32.23
CA PRO A 475 -7.95 -2.01 -31.69
C PRO A 475 -7.99 -2.21 -30.17
N ILE A 476 -9.05 -1.72 -29.53
CA ILE A 476 -9.38 -2.12 -28.17
C ILE A 476 -9.73 -3.61 -28.17
N ASP A 477 -9.03 -4.40 -27.35
CA ASP A 477 -9.20 -5.84 -27.26
C ASP A 477 -9.41 -6.33 -25.81
N SER A 478 -9.37 -7.65 -25.62
CA SER A 478 -9.60 -8.27 -24.31
C SER A 478 -8.42 -8.13 -23.32
N GLY A 479 -7.26 -7.63 -23.76
CA GLY A 479 -6.04 -7.49 -22.98
C GLY A 479 -5.80 -6.07 -22.46
N ASP A 480 -6.61 -5.11 -22.87
CA ASP A 480 -6.45 -3.70 -22.55
C ASP A 480 -7.66 -3.10 -21.81
N CYS A 481 -7.47 -1.95 -21.15
CA CYS A 481 -8.54 -1.20 -20.50
C CYS A 481 -8.25 0.30 -20.54
N PHE A 482 -9.21 1.06 -21.03
CA PHE A 482 -9.14 2.51 -21.13
C PHE A 482 -10.19 3.15 -20.22
N ILE A 483 -9.81 4.15 -19.43
CA ILE A 483 -10.72 4.96 -18.63
C ILE A 483 -10.60 6.42 -19.08
N GLY A 484 -11.73 7.05 -19.38
CA GLY A 484 -11.83 8.47 -19.71
C GLY A 484 -13.17 9.04 -19.30
N PHE A 485 -13.50 10.22 -19.83
CA PHE A 485 -14.75 10.90 -19.50
C PHE A 485 -15.53 11.32 -20.74
N ARG A 486 -16.84 11.10 -20.71
CA ARG A 486 -17.78 11.74 -21.62
C ARG A 486 -18.07 13.16 -21.13
N ASP A 487 -18.06 14.11 -22.06
CA ASP A 487 -18.23 15.54 -21.82
C ASP A 487 -17.19 16.10 -20.84
N ALA A 488 -17.55 16.32 -19.58
CA ALA A 488 -16.67 16.92 -18.58
C ALA A 488 -15.93 15.84 -17.75
N SER A 489 -14.65 16.05 -17.41
CA SER A 489 -13.99 15.23 -16.38
C SER A 489 -14.43 15.64 -14.98
N MET A 490 -14.27 14.74 -14.01
CA MET A 490 -14.54 15.08 -12.61
C MET A 490 -13.33 15.84 -12.03
N PRO A 491 -13.44 17.03 -11.41
CA PRO A 491 -12.31 17.65 -10.74
C PRO A 491 -11.79 16.75 -9.61
N LEU A 492 -10.50 16.48 -9.57
CA LEU A 492 -9.87 15.71 -8.48
C LEU A 492 -10.09 16.37 -7.12
N ALA A 493 -10.17 17.70 -7.08
CA ALA A 493 -10.45 18.49 -5.88
C ALA A 493 -11.94 18.53 -5.49
N GLN A 494 -12.86 18.04 -6.33
CA GLN A 494 -14.28 17.97 -6.02
C GLN A 494 -14.56 16.83 -5.03
N ALA A 495 -15.47 17.07 -4.09
CA ALA A 495 -15.92 16.05 -3.15
C ALA A 495 -17.04 15.19 -3.77
N SER A 496 -17.11 13.92 -3.38
CA SER A 496 -18.22 13.05 -3.78
C SER A 496 -19.55 13.51 -3.18
N GLU A 497 -20.65 13.29 -3.90
CA GLU A 497 -22.00 13.53 -3.39
C GLU A 497 -22.41 12.48 -2.34
N HIS A 498 -21.79 11.30 -2.36
CA HIS A 498 -22.02 10.22 -1.40
C HIS A 498 -21.16 10.35 -0.15
N ASN A 499 -20.03 11.05 -0.25
CA ASN A 499 -19.20 11.41 0.90
C ASN A 499 -18.49 12.74 0.68
N THR A 500 -19.06 13.80 1.22
CA THR A 500 -18.55 15.17 1.06
C THR A 500 -17.19 15.41 1.72
N LEU A 501 -16.71 14.47 2.53
CA LEU A 501 -15.38 14.53 3.14
C LEU A 501 -14.29 13.91 2.25
N VAL A 502 -14.67 13.20 1.18
CA VAL A 502 -13.72 12.53 0.30
C VAL A 502 -13.69 13.22 -1.06
N LYS A 503 -12.50 13.68 -1.45
CA LYS A 503 -12.23 14.21 -2.79
C LYS A 503 -11.93 13.09 -3.79
N TYR A 504 -12.23 13.29 -5.07
CA TYR A 504 -11.98 12.24 -6.07
C TYR A 504 -10.51 11.90 -6.27
N GLY A 505 -9.58 12.83 -6.03
CA GLY A 505 -8.15 12.51 -5.99
C GLY A 505 -7.81 11.46 -4.94
N VAL A 506 -8.45 11.50 -3.76
CA VAL A 506 -8.26 10.50 -2.70
C VAL A 506 -8.88 9.16 -3.10
N TRP A 507 -10.08 9.18 -3.68
CA TRP A 507 -10.72 7.96 -4.19
C TRP A 507 -9.90 7.31 -5.32
N LEU A 508 -9.38 8.11 -6.25
CA LEU A 508 -8.57 7.64 -7.37
C LEU A 508 -7.29 6.97 -6.87
N LEU A 509 -6.64 7.56 -5.86
CA LEU A 509 -5.48 6.94 -5.24
C LEU A 509 -5.82 5.60 -4.59
N ARG A 510 -6.99 5.50 -3.94
CA ARG A 510 -7.47 4.24 -3.36
C ARG A 510 -7.75 3.19 -4.42
N PHE A 511 -8.28 3.59 -5.58
CA PHE A 511 -8.40 2.72 -6.74
C PHE A 511 -7.04 2.19 -7.19
N ILE A 512 -6.04 3.07 -7.37
CA ILE A 512 -4.68 2.67 -7.78
C ILE A 512 -4.10 1.66 -6.78
N TYR A 513 -4.18 1.96 -5.48
CA TYR A 513 -3.76 1.04 -4.41
C TYR A 513 -4.40 -0.34 -4.56
N HIS A 514 -5.71 -0.42 -4.80
CA HIS A 514 -6.39 -1.70 -4.94
C HIS A 514 -6.03 -2.44 -6.24
N ALA A 515 -5.85 -1.70 -7.33
CA ALA A 515 -5.53 -2.27 -8.63
C ALA A 515 -4.10 -2.83 -8.69
N THR A 516 -3.16 -2.19 -8.00
CA THR A 516 -1.74 -2.60 -8.01
C THR A 516 -1.39 -3.45 -6.78
N TYR A 517 -1.56 -2.93 -5.57
CA TYR A 517 -1.09 -3.57 -4.34
C TYR A 517 -1.98 -4.74 -3.90
N ASN A 518 -3.30 -4.59 -3.97
CA ASN A 518 -4.22 -5.69 -3.65
C ASN A 518 -4.44 -6.66 -4.81
N ASN A 519 -3.84 -6.38 -5.98
CA ASN A 519 -3.98 -7.18 -7.20
C ASN A 519 -5.44 -7.47 -7.58
N LEU A 520 -6.31 -6.45 -7.47
CA LEU A 520 -7.69 -6.55 -7.92
C LEU A 520 -7.77 -6.20 -9.42
N SER A 521 -8.71 -6.83 -10.14
CA SER A 521 -9.02 -6.39 -11.49
C SER A 521 -9.52 -4.94 -11.50
N VAL A 522 -9.41 -4.23 -12.61
CA VAL A 522 -9.80 -2.80 -12.71
C VAL A 522 -11.20 -2.55 -12.14
N ILE A 523 -12.22 -3.31 -12.55
CA ILE A 523 -13.59 -3.16 -12.03
C ILE A 523 -13.71 -3.49 -10.54
N SER A 524 -12.97 -4.48 -10.06
CA SER A 524 -12.98 -4.87 -8.64
C SER A 524 -12.29 -3.81 -7.78
N ALA A 525 -11.21 -3.20 -8.28
CA ALA A 525 -10.52 -2.10 -7.64
C ALA A 525 -11.39 -0.84 -7.58
N LEU A 526 -12.10 -0.50 -8.67
CA LEU A 526 -13.04 0.62 -8.71
C LEU A 526 -14.17 0.43 -7.69
N ASN A 527 -14.77 -0.77 -7.68
CA ASN A 527 -15.80 -1.13 -6.69
C ASN A 527 -15.25 -1.03 -5.28
N ARG A 528 -14.05 -1.55 -5.01
CA ARG A 528 -13.46 -1.53 -3.68
C ARG A 528 -13.16 -0.11 -3.20
N ALA A 529 -12.59 0.73 -4.06
CA ALA A 529 -12.32 2.13 -3.74
C ALA A 529 -13.61 2.91 -3.45
N SER A 530 -14.66 2.64 -4.24
CA SER A 530 -15.99 3.24 -4.04
C SER A 530 -16.63 2.78 -2.73
N TYR A 531 -16.50 1.50 -2.35
CA TYR A 531 -16.99 1.04 -1.06
C TYR A 531 -16.21 1.64 0.12
N ASP A 532 -14.88 1.69 0.01
CA ASP A 532 -14.02 2.22 1.08
C ASP A 532 -14.30 3.71 1.36
N HIS A 533 -14.62 4.49 0.32
CA HIS A 533 -14.81 5.94 0.46
C HIS A 533 -16.27 6.42 0.42
N PHE A 534 -17.13 5.78 -0.35
CA PHE A 534 -18.51 6.20 -0.59
C PHE A 534 -19.54 5.23 0.02
N GLY A 535 -19.11 4.04 0.45
CA GLY A 535 -20.00 3.03 1.04
C GLY A 535 -20.90 2.29 0.04
N ILE A 536 -20.67 2.47 -1.26
CA ILE A 536 -21.47 1.90 -2.36
C ILE A 536 -20.59 1.34 -3.48
N SER A 537 -21.18 0.53 -4.38
CA SER A 537 -20.48 0.01 -5.55
C SER A 537 -20.13 1.12 -6.55
N PHE A 538 -19.10 0.92 -7.38
CA PHE A 538 -18.72 1.90 -8.40
C PHE A 538 -19.85 2.18 -9.38
N THR A 539 -20.60 1.16 -9.78
CA THR A 539 -21.76 1.31 -10.69
C THR A 539 -22.92 2.10 -10.08
N ASP A 540 -22.89 2.32 -8.76
CA ASP A 540 -23.86 3.13 -8.05
C ASP A 540 -23.40 4.57 -7.81
N THR A 541 -22.14 4.89 -8.11
CA THR A 541 -21.57 6.24 -7.97
C THR A 541 -22.03 7.18 -9.08
N GLU A 542 -21.94 8.46 -8.79
CA GLU A 542 -22.05 9.56 -9.74
C GLU A 542 -21.00 9.50 -10.86
N LEU A 543 -19.81 8.93 -10.62
CA LEU A 543 -18.83 8.72 -11.69
C LEU A 543 -19.39 7.80 -12.80
N TRP A 544 -20.13 6.75 -12.44
CA TRP A 544 -20.74 5.82 -13.39
C TRP A 544 -22.07 6.32 -13.95
N ARG A 545 -22.92 6.92 -13.10
CA ARG A 545 -24.28 7.33 -13.45
C ARG A 545 -24.31 8.68 -14.18
N GLY A 546 -23.27 9.48 -14.02
CA GLY A 546 -23.17 10.86 -14.46
C GLY A 546 -23.17 11.81 -13.28
N PHE A 547 -22.47 12.92 -13.45
CA PHE A 547 -22.20 13.91 -12.41
C PHE A 547 -22.26 15.33 -12.95
N THR A 548 -22.26 16.30 -12.03
CA THR A 548 -21.96 17.70 -12.34
C THR A 548 -20.58 18.04 -11.82
N ALA A 549 -19.63 18.25 -12.72
CA ALA A 549 -18.31 18.76 -12.41
C ALA A 549 -18.39 20.26 -12.17
N SER A 550 -17.77 20.71 -11.10
CA SER A 550 -17.75 22.11 -10.66
C SER A 550 -16.31 22.56 -10.51
N TRP A 551 -15.85 23.40 -11.43
CA TRP A 551 -14.55 24.06 -11.33
C TRP A 551 -14.75 25.49 -10.81
N PRO A 552 -14.22 25.82 -9.62
CA PRO A 552 -14.35 27.17 -9.05
C PRO A 552 -13.91 28.24 -10.05
N GLY A 553 -14.79 29.20 -10.32
CA GLY A 553 -14.51 30.32 -11.22
C GLY A 553 -14.66 30.04 -12.72
N ILE A 554 -14.78 28.78 -13.14
CA ILE A 554 -14.96 28.43 -14.57
C ILE A 554 -16.42 28.07 -14.87
N GLY A 555 -17.06 27.28 -14.00
CA GLY A 555 -18.46 26.89 -14.15
C GLY A 555 -18.73 25.43 -13.84
N ASN A 556 -19.95 25.00 -14.18
CA ASN A 556 -20.43 23.64 -13.98
C ASN A 556 -20.74 22.97 -15.31
N TRP A 557 -20.32 21.72 -15.48
CA TRP A 557 -20.65 20.91 -16.65
C TRP A 557 -21.02 19.49 -16.25
N THR A 558 -21.85 18.85 -17.05
CA THR A 558 -22.19 17.44 -16.86
C THR A 558 -21.10 16.55 -17.43
N GLY A 559 -20.81 15.44 -16.75
CA GLY A 559 -19.84 14.47 -17.20
C GLY A 559 -20.20 13.06 -16.76
N LYS A 560 -19.50 12.08 -17.32
CA LYS A 560 -19.60 10.67 -16.91
C LYS A 560 -18.27 9.97 -17.18
N MET A 561 -17.82 9.14 -16.24
CA MET A 561 -16.66 8.27 -16.47
C MET A 561 -17.07 7.11 -17.39
N GLU A 562 -16.25 6.87 -18.41
CA GLU A 562 -16.43 5.81 -19.40
C GLU A 562 -15.25 4.84 -19.31
N ILE A 563 -15.56 3.54 -19.42
CA ILE A 563 -14.58 2.47 -19.38
C ILE A 563 -14.75 1.63 -20.64
N TYR A 564 -13.66 1.46 -21.39
CA TYR A 564 -13.62 0.68 -22.62
C TYR A 564 -12.59 -0.45 -22.50
N GLY A 565 -12.78 -1.50 -23.30
CA GLY A 565 -11.94 -2.71 -23.26
C GLY A 565 -12.35 -3.68 -22.16
N ASN A 566 -11.38 -4.42 -21.65
CA ASN A 566 -11.57 -5.43 -20.62
C ASN A 566 -11.25 -4.88 -19.21
N TRP A 567 -12.29 -4.43 -18.50
CA TRP A 567 -12.15 -4.03 -17.10
C TRP A 567 -11.88 -5.18 -16.10
N TYR A 568 -11.73 -6.44 -16.57
CA TYR A 568 -11.29 -7.57 -15.76
C TYR A 568 -9.77 -7.77 -15.78
N ILE A 569 -9.00 -6.94 -16.50
CA ILE A 569 -7.54 -7.00 -16.43
C ILE A 569 -7.01 -6.63 -15.05
N HIS A 570 -5.83 -7.15 -14.73
CA HIS A 570 -5.06 -6.80 -13.53
C HIS A 570 -3.89 -5.88 -13.92
N LEU A 571 -3.50 -5.00 -12.99
CA LEU A 571 -2.35 -4.10 -13.15
C LEU A 571 -1.08 -4.67 -12.49
N TYR A 572 -0.98 -5.98 -12.30
CA TYR A 572 0.17 -6.66 -11.68
C TYR A 572 0.73 -7.74 -12.60
#